data_AF-A0A7C7KNI1-F1
#
_entry.id   AF-A0A7C7KNI1-F1
#
_cell.length_a   1.000
_cell.length_b   1.000
_cell.length_c   1.000
_cell.angle_alpha   90.00
_cell.angle_beta   90.00
_cell.angle_gamma   90.00
#
_symmetry.space_group_name_H-M   'P 1'
#
loop_
_entity.id
_entity.type
_entity.pdbx_description
1 polymer ?
#
loop_
_entity_poly.entity_id
_entity_poly.type
_entity_poly.pdbx_seq_one_letter_code
_entity_poly.pdbx_strand_id
1 'polypeptide(L)'
;MPDVKAKKALRDGLYKCFEEMVQKAMMPDIPIPQRQALLNRSQELRAQWVELEAARFNNAAAGLSAAQTRILDSVTDLRQATNDLEDAVKIAEKATKVFGLLDKLLKKAAKFAAPVI
;
A
#
# COMPACT_ATOMS: atom_id res chain seq x y z
N MET A 1 15.53 -10.70 -15.80
CA MET A 1 14.40 -11.53 -16.26
C MET A 1 13.35 -10.59 -16.81
N PRO A 2 12.81 -10.82 -18.02
CA PRO A 2 11.78 -9.96 -18.57
C PRO A 2 10.59 -9.93 -17.60
N ASP A 3 10.13 -8.73 -17.30
CA ASP A 3 9.04 -8.46 -16.38
C ASP A 3 7.73 -8.94 -17.04
N VAL A 4 7.48 -10.25 -16.98
CA VAL A 4 6.25 -10.83 -17.50
C VAL A 4 5.14 -10.38 -16.56
N LYS A 5 4.57 -9.21 -16.83
CA LYS A 5 3.24 -8.84 -16.36
C LYS A 5 2.28 -9.87 -16.95
N ALA A 6 2.15 -11.01 -16.27
CA ALA A 6 1.21 -12.06 -16.63
C ALA A 6 -0.19 -11.45 -16.58
N LYS A 7 -0.68 -10.97 -17.73
CA LYS A 7 -2.02 -10.40 -17.83
C LYS A 7 -2.99 -11.51 -17.43
N LYS A 8 -3.96 -11.20 -16.57
CA LYS A 8 -4.94 -12.16 -16.06
C LYS A 8 -5.52 -13.05 -17.17
N ALA A 9 -5.89 -12.43 -18.31
CA ALA A 9 -6.40 -13.12 -19.49
C ALA A 9 -5.48 -14.24 -20.04
N LEU A 10 -4.15 -14.06 -20.00
CA LEU A 10 -3.20 -15.07 -20.47
C LEU A 10 -3.17 -16.29 -19.53
N ARG A 11 -3.20 -16.05 -18.21
CA ARG A 11 -3.21 -17.14 -17.21
C ARG A 11 -4.52 -17.91 -17.25
N ASP A 12 -5.65 -17.20 -17.27
CA ASP A 12 -6.97 -17.80 -17.35
C ASP A 12 -7.11 -18.59 -18.66
N GLY A 13 -6.57 -18.07 -19.77
CA GLY A 13 -6.52 -18.77 -21.06
C GLY A 13 -5.67 -20.04 -21.02
N LEU A 14 -4.48 -20.01 -20.42
CA LEU A 14 -3.63 -21.19 -20.29
C LEU A 14 -4.27 -22.27 -19.41
N TYR A 15 -4.92 -21.87 -18.30
CA TYR A 15 -5.64 -22.81 -17.44
C TYR A 15 -6.80 -23.47 -18.19
N LYS A 16 -7.59 -22.69 -18.93
CA LYS A 16 -8.67 -23.22 -19.75
C LYS A 16 -8.16 -24.20 -20.82
N CYS A 17 -7.08 -23.86 -21.52
CA CYS A 17 -6.44 -24.76 -22.49
C CYS A 17 -5.94 -26.06 -21.84
N PHE A 18 -5.40 -25.97 -20.62
CA PHE A 18 -5.02 -27.14 -19.84
C PHE A 18 -6.23 -28.03 -19.56
N GLU A 19 -7.33 -27.47 -19.04
CA GLU A 19 -8.55 -28.23 -18.74
C GLU A 19 -9.12 -28.90 -20.00
N GLU A 20 -9.19 -28.17 -21.12
CA GLU A 20 -9.68 -28.69 -22.39
C GLU A 20 -8.82 -29.86 -22.91
N MET A 21 -7.49 -29.79 -22.76
CA MET A 21 -6.58 -30.86 -23.19
C MET A 21 -6.71 -32.11 -22.32
N VAL A 22 -6.88 -31.94 -21.00
CA VAL A 22 -7.14 -33.05 -20.07
C VAL A 22 -8.48 -33.70 -20.38
N GLN A 23 -9.54 -32.90 -20.55
CA GLN A 23 -10.88 -33.41 -20.87
C GLN A 23 -10.89 -34.21 -22.18
N LYS A 24 -10.21 -33.70 -23.22
CA LYS A 24 -10.02 -34.45 -24.46
C LYS A 24 -9.31 -35.77 -24.19
N ALA A 25 -8.18 -35.77 -23.49
CA ALA A 25 -7.43 -36.99 -23.19
C ALA A 25 -8.23 -38.05 -22.42
N MET A 26 -9.24 -37.64 -21.64
CA MET A 26 -10.12 -38.55 -20.89
C MET A 26 -11.24 -39.17 -21.72
N MET A 27 -11.44 -38.74 -22.98
CA MET A 27 -12.47 -39.33 -23.84
C MET A 27 -12.17 -40.82 -24.09
N PRO A 28 -13.19 -41.70 -24.02
CA PRO A 28 -13.01 -43.15 -24.08
C PRO A 28 -12.37 -43.61 -25.40
N ASP A 29 -12.69 -42.93 -26.50
CA ASP A 29 -12.35 -43.36 -27.86
C ASP A 29 -11.01 -42.82 -28.39
N ILE A 30 -10.21 -42.14 -27.56
CA ILE A 30 -8.91 -41.62 -28.01
C ILE A 30 -7.84 -42.72 -28.01
N PRO A 31 -7.17 -42.95 -29.17
CA PRO A 31 -6.01 -43.82 -29.29
C PRO A 31 -4.91 -43.48 -28.28
N ILE A 32 -4.28 -44.51 -27.71
CA ILE A 32 -3.24 -44.36 -26.65
C ILE A 32 -2.14 -43.35 -27.02
N PRO A 33 -1.55 -43.36 -28.23
CA PRO A 33 -0.50 -42.39 -28.58
C PRO A 33 -0.99 -40.92 -28.55
N GLN A 34 -2.22 -40.70 -29.01
CA GLN A 34 -2.83 -39.36 -29.03
C GLN A 34 -3.20 -38.91 -27.61
N ARG A 35 -3.70 -39.83 -26.77
CA ARG A 35 -3.95 -39.61 -25.35
C ARG A 35 -2.68 -39.16 -24.63
N GLN A 36 -1.58 -39.89 -24.84
CA GLN A 36 -0.30 -39.56 -24.22
C GLN A 36 0.21 -38.18 -24.67
N ALA A 37 0.09 -37.84 -25.96
CA ALA A 37 0.47 -36.53 -26.45
C ALA A 37 -0.35 -35.39 -25.83
N LEU A 38 -1.66 -35.58 -25.68
CA LEU A 38 -2.54 -34.60 -25.00
C LEU A 38 -2.18 -34.43 -23.52
N LEU A 39 -1.88 -35.53 -22.82
CA LEU A 39 -1.46 -35.48 -21.42
C LEU A 39 -0.11 -34.77 -21.26
N ASN A 40 0.88 -35.09 -22.09
CA ASN A 40 2.18 -34.41 -22.07
C ASN A 40 2.01 -32.90 -22.31
N ARG A 41 1.20 -32.53 -23.31
CA ARG A 41 0.91 -31.12 -23.61
C ARG A 41 0.17 -30.42 -22.47
N SER A 42 -0.75 -31.12 -21.79
CA SER A 42 -1.45 -30.57 -20.63
C SER A 42 -0.48 -30.31 -19.46
N GLN A 43 0.51 -31.18 -19.25
CA GLN A 43 1.53 -30.99 -18.22
C GLN A 43 2.41 -29.76 -18.52
N GLU A 44 2.79 -29.55 -19.78
CA GLU A 44 3.53 -28.35 -20.21
C GLU A 44 2.72 -27.07 -19.94
N LEU A 45 1.43 -27.05 -20.31
CA LEU A 45 0.54 -25.91 -20.06
C LEU A 45 0.38 -25.64 -18.56
N ARG A 46 0.28 -26.69 -17.74
CA ARG A 46 0.22 -26.57 -16.28
C ARG A 46 1.50 -25.96 -15.72
N ALA A 47 2.66 -26.38 -16.19
CA ALA A 47 3.94 -25.81 -15.76
C ALA A 47 4.03 -24.31 -16.06
N GLN A 48 3.68 -23.91 -17.28
CA GLN A 48 3.64 -22.50 -17.69
C GLN A 48 2.65 -21.67 -16.86
N TRP A 49 1.47 -22.23 -16.55
CA TRP A 49 0.49 -21.56 -15.70
C TRP A 49 1.01 -21.33 -14.28
N VAL A 50 1.65 -22.34 -13.68
CA VAL A 50 2.24 -22.24 -12.33
C VAL A 50 3.34 -21.17 -12.28
N GLU A 51 4.22 -21.11 -13.29
CA GLU A 51 5.25 -20.08 -13.38
C GLU A 51 4.66 -18.67 -13.44
N LEU A 52 3.62 -18.47 -14.25
CA LEU A 52 2.94 -17.18 -14.36
C LEU A 52 2.21 -16.78 -13.07
N GLU A 53 1.68 -17.75 -12.32
CA GLU A 53 1.07 -17.45 -11.02
C GLU A 53 2.12 -17.13 -9.95
N ALA A 54 3.24 -17.85 -9.91
CA ALA A 54 4.35 -17.50 -9.02
C ALA A 54 4.85 -16.08 -9.30
N ALA A 55 5.00 -15.70 -10.57
CA ALA A 55 5.38 -14.34 -10.96
C ALA A 55 4.35 -13.28 -10.51
N ARG A 56 3.05 -13.60 -10.57
CA ARG A 56 1.99 -12.70 -10.06
C ARG A 56 2.12 -12.46 -8.57
N PHE A 57 2.29 -13.52 -7.79
CA PHE A 57 2.40 -13.42 -6.34
C PHE A 57 3.63 -12.60 -5.95
N ASN A 58 4.78 -12.84 -6.60
CA ASN A 58 6.00 -12.06 -6.36
C ASN A 58 5.82 -10.57 -6.68
N ASN A 59 5.17 -10.24 -7.81
CA ASN A 59 4.87 -8.87 -8.17
C ASN A 59 3.89 -8.20 -7.20
N ALA A 60 2.87 -8.92 -6.73
CA ALA A 60 1.94 -8.42 -5.72
C ALA A 60 2.65 -8.18 -4.37
N ALA A 61 3.54 -9.08 -3.95
CA ALA A 61 4.33 -8.93 -2.74
C ALA A 61 5.27 -7.72 -2.82
N ALA A 62 5.93 -7.51 -3.97
CA ALA A 62 6.77 -6.33 -4.20
C ALA A 62 5.95 -5.02 -4.15
N GLY A 63 4.76 -5.01 -4.79
CA GLY A 63 3.84 -3.87 -4.73
C GLY A 63 3.35 -3.55 -3.32
N LEU A 64 3.02 -4.58 -2.53
CA LEU A 64 2.62 -4.43 -1.14
C LEU A 64 3.76 -3.86 -0.28
N SER A 65 4.99 -4.37 -0.45
CA SER A 65 6.17 -3.86 0.26
C SER A 65 6.40 -2.38 -0.05
N ALA A 66 6.34 -1.97 -1.33
CA ALA A 66 6.48 -0.57 -1.70
C ALA A 66 5.37 0.32 -1.11
N ALA A 67 4.13 -0.17 -1.02
CA ALA A 67 3.04 0.54 -0.36
C ALA A 67 3.26 0.65 1.15
N GLN A 68 3.76 -0.40 1.81
CA GLN A 68 4.11 -0.39 3.24
C GLN A 68 5.18 0.65 3.53
N THR A 69 6.24 0.73 2.72
CA THR A 69 7.28 1.76 2.88
C THR A 69 6.71 3.18 2.81
N ARG A 70 5.86 3.46 1.81
CA ARG A 70 5.24 4.80 1.68
C ARG A 70 4.35 5.17 2.87
N ILE A 71 3.63 4.18 3.43
CA ILE A 71 2.82 4.39 4.62
C ILE A 71 3.71 4.70 5.82
N LEU A 72 4.82 3.99 6.00
CA LEU A 72 5.77 4.25 7.09
C LEU A 72 6.38 5.65 6.99
N ASP A 73 6.75 6.09 5.79
CA ASP A 73 7.25 7.45 5.56
C ASP A 73 6.18 8.49 5.93
N SER A 74 4.95 8.30 5.45
CA SER A 74 3.82 9.19 5.74
C SER A 74 3.49 9.26 7.23
N VAL A 75 3.58 8.13 7.96
CA VAL A 75 3.38 8.08 9.42
C VAL A 75 4.49 8.84 10.15
N THR A 76 5.72 8.76 9.66
CA THR A 76 6.86 9.49 10.22
C THR A 76 6.69 11.00 10.06
N ASP A 77 6.28 11.45 8.88
CA ASP A 77 6.00 12.86 8.60
C ASP A 77 4.85 13.40 9.47
N LEU A 78 3.77 12.63 9.61
CA LEU A 78 2.64 12.99 10.48
C LEU A 78 3.06 13.12 11.95
N ARG A 79 3.95 12.23 12.42
CA ARG A 79 4.49 12.30 13.78
C ARG A 79 5.30 13.57 13.99
N GLN A 80 6.12 13.96 13.03
CA GLN A 80 6.88 15.20 13.11
C GLN A 80 5.95 16.43 13.12
N ALA A 81 4.97 16.47 12.21
CA ALA A 81 4.00 17.57 12.17
C ALA A 81 3.19 17.69 13.49
N THR A 82 2.91 16.56 14.14
CA THR A 82 2.25 16.55 15.45
C THR A 82 3.13 17.16 16.55
N ASN A 83 4.42 16.85 16.56
CA ASN A 83 5.37 17.43 17.53
C ASN A 83 5.49 18.95 17.32
N ASP A 84 5.60 19.39 16.07
CA ASP A 84 5.70 20.82 15.73
C ASP A 84 4.45 21.59 16.20
N LEU A 85 3.27 20.99 16.05
CA LEU A 85 2.01 21.55 16.55
C LEU A 85 2.00 21.64 18.08
N GLU A 86 2.47 20.61 18.79
CA GLU A 86 2.55 20.63 20.25
C GLU A 86 3.45 21.77 20.74
N ASP A 87 4.59 21.99 20.08
CA ASP A 87 5.49 23.10 20.39
C ASP A 87 4.85 24.46 20.08
N ALA A 88 4.13 24.59 18.97
CA ALA A 88 3.38 25.80 18.65
C ALA A 88 2.32 26.12 19.72
N VAL A 89 1.61 25.11 20.24
CA VAL A 89 0.65 25.26 21.34
C VAL A 89 1.35 25.77 22.61
N LYS A 90 2.48 25.17 23.00
CA LYS A 90 3.28 25.63 24.15
C LYS A 90 3.72 27.09 24.01
N ILE A 91 4.11 27.50 22.80
CA ILE A 91 4.48 28.90 22.51
C ILE A 91 3.27 29.82 22.67
N ALA A 92 2.11 29.46 22.12
CA ALA A 92 0.88 30.24 22.24
C ALA A 92 0.43 30.41 23.71
N GLU A 93 0.55 29.37 24.53
CA GLU A 93 0.26 29.44 25.97
C GLU A 93 1.20 30.43 26.68
N LYS A 94 2.50 30.38 26.38
CA LYS A 94 3.48 31.33 26.94
C LYS A 94 3.15 32.77 26.53
N ALA A 95 2.85 33.01 25.25
CA ALA A 95 2.47 34.33 24.76
C ALA A 95 1.22 34.87 25.47
N THR A 96 0.19 34.03 25.64
CA THR A 96 -1.04 34.39 26.36
C THR A 96 -0.76 34.83 27.81
N LYS A 97 0.15 34.12 28.50
CA LYS A 97 0.59 34.51 29.86
C LYS A 97 1.28 35.88 29.86
N VAL A 98 2.15 36.14 28.89
CA VAL A 98 2.84 37.44 28.76
C VAL A 98 1.85 38.57 28.53
N PHE A 99 0.88 38.40 27.62
CA PHE A 99 -0.16 39.40 27.39
C PHE A 99 -0.99 39.67 28.65
N GLY A 100 -1.33 38.64 29.43
CA GLY A 100 -2.03 38.80 30.70
C GLY A 100 -1.22 39.58 31.74
N LEU A 101 0.10 39.43 31.76
CA LEU A 101 0.98 40.24 32.62
C LEU A 101 1.05 41.69 32.16
N LEU A 102 1.15 41.92 30.85
CA LEU A 102 1.18 43.25 30.26
C LEU A 102 -0.12 44.03 30.55
N ASP A 103 -1.29 43.40 30.36
CA ASP A 103 -2.59 44.02 30.67
C ASP A 103 -2.69 44.42 32.15
N LYS A 104 -2.21 43.56 33.07
CA LYS A 104 -2.14 43.88 34.50
C LYS A 104 -1.24 45.08 34.79
N LEU A 105 -0.09 45.18 34.11
CA LEU A 105 0.82 46.33 34.25
C LEU A 105 0.18 47.62 33.74
N LEU A 106 -0.45 47.59 32.57
CA LEU A 106 -1.15 48.75 31.99
C LEU A 106 -2.28 49.23 32.92
N LYS A 107 -3.08 48.31 33.46
CA LYS A 107 -4.14 48.64 34.44
C LYS A 107 -3.59 49.28 35.71
N LYS A 108 -2.42 48.84 36.22
CA LYS A 108 -1.77 49.49 37.37
C LYS A 108 -1.27 50.88 37.01
N ALA A 109 -0.61 51.05 35.86
CA ALA A 109 -0.10 52.34 35.41
C ALA A 109 -1.23 53.37 35.23
N ALA A 110 -2.36 52.96 34.65
CA ALA A 110 -3.55 53.82 34.50
C ALA A 110 -4.12 54.29 35.84
N LYS A 111 -4.09 53.44 36.89
CA LYS A 111 -4.50 53.84 38.25
C LYS A 111 -3.55 54.84 38.89
N PHE A 112 -2.25 54.72 38.64
CA PHE A 112 -1.25 55.69 39.13
C PHE A 112 -1.31 57.03 38.40
N ALA A 113 -1.69 57.03 37.12
CA ALA A 113 -1.84 58.24 36.31
C ALA A 113 -3.18 58.95 36.51
N ALA A 114 -4.13 58.36 37.23
CA ALA A 114 -5.40 59.00 37.54
C ALA A 114 -5.15 60.14 38.57
N PRO A 115 -5.62 61.37 38.31
CA PRO A 115 -5.44 62.48 39.24
C PRO A 115 -6.12 62.16 40.57
N VAL A 116 -5.39 62.33 41.67
CA VAL A 116 -5.95 62.29 43.02
C VAL A 116 -6.82 63.55 43.17
N ILE A 117 -8.14 63.36 43.14
CA ILE A 117 -9.13 64.38 43.54
C ILE A 117 -9.37 64.21 45.04
#